data_AF-A0A3D2AUF1-F1
#
_entry.id   AF-A0A3D2AUF1-F1
#
_cell.length_a   1.000
_cell.length_b   1.000
_cell.length_c   1.000
_cell.angle_alpha   90.00
_cell.angle_beta   90.00
_cell.angle_gamma   90.00
#
_symmetry.space_group_name_H-M   'P 1'
#
loop_
_entity.id
_entity.type
_entity.pdbx_description
1 polymer ?
#
loop_
_entity_poly.entity_id
_entity_poly.type
_entity_poly.pdbx_seq_one_letter_code
_entity_poly.pdbx_strand_id
1 'polypeptide(L)'
;TDMVTMADDDPFMLHPGEFVLGSTLEHVEVPSDLVARLEGKSSLGRIGLLIHSTAGYVDPGWKGHLTLELSNVSNFPITLYHRMKIGQISFLKLTTPADVLYGSAELGSKYQGQQDPTPSKVHLDFDKTEGHA
;
A
#
# COMPACT_ATOMS: atom_id res chain seq x y z
N THR A 1 14.49 -9.53 -2.90
CA THR A 1 14.05 -8.21 -3.39
C THR A 1 15.05 -7.21 -2.90
N ASP A 2 15.67 -6.46 -3.79
CA ASP A 2 16.64 -5.43 -3.40
C ASP A 2 15.89 -4.15 -3.05
N MET A 3 16.18 -3.61 -1.87
CA MET A 3 15.62 -2.33 -1.43
C MET A 3 16.39 -1.20 -2.10
N VAL A 4 15.67 -0.28 -2.74
CA VAL A 4 16.25 0.91 -3.35
C VAL A 4 15.70 2.14 -2.64
N THR A 5 16.58 2.99 -2.12
CA THR A 5 16.23 4.31 -1.59
C THR A 5 16.50 5.34 -2.67
N MET A 6 15.47 6.08 -3.07
CA MET A 6 15.60 7.14 -4.07
C MET A 6 16.16 8.41 -3.42
N ALA A 7 17.24 8.94 -3.98
CA ALA A 7 17.73 10.28 -3.65
C ALA A 7 16.92 11.35 -4.41
N ASP A 8 17.01 12.62 -4.00
CA ASP A 8 16.27 13.71 -4.66
C ASP A 8 16.72 13.95 -6.12
N ASP A 9 17.96 13.57 -6.46
CA ASP A 9 18.59 13.73 -7.76
C ASP A 9 18.63 12.45 -8.61
N ASP A 10 18.19 11.31 -8.07
CA ASP A 10 18.21 10.01 -8.76
C ASP A 10 16.80 9.44 -8.92
N PRO A 11 16.17 9.62 -10.10
CA PRO A 11 14.83 9.14 -10.34
C PRO A 11 14.80 7.62 -10.63
N PHE A 12 13.70 6.98 -10.26
CA PHE A 12 13.48 5.57 -10.52
C PHE A 12 12.75 5.39 -11.85
N MET A 13 13.33 4.64 -12.78
CA MET A 13 12.69 4.34 -14.06
C MET A 13 11.88 3.05 -13.95
N LEU A 14 10.55 3.15 -14.05
CA LEU A 14 9.66 1.99 -14.09
C LEU A 14 9.40 1.62 -15.56
N HIS A 15 9.95 0.49 -16.02
CA HIS A 15 9.83 0.06 -17.41
C HIS A 15 8.44 -0.53 -17.73
N PRO A 16 8.03 -0.57 -19.02
CA PRO A 16 6.80 -1.23 -19.44
C PRO A 16 6.67 -2.66 -18.91
N GLY A 17 5.53 -2.97 -18.29
CA GLY A 17 5.24 -4.30 -17.73
C GLY A 17 5.89 -4.60 -16.39
N GLU A 18 6.69 -3.68 -15.83
CA GLU A 18 7.28 -3.87 -14.51
C GLU A 18 6.31 -3.58 -13.36
N PHE A 19 6.56 -4.27 -12.26
CA PHE A 19 5.88 -4.14 -10.99
C PHE A 19 6.91 -3.91 -9.88
N VAL A 20 6.70 -2.89 -9.05
CA VAL A 20 7.55 -2.62 -7.88
C VAL A 20 6.70 -2.23 -6.68
N LEU A 21 7.21 -2.51 -5.48
CA LEU A 21 6.62 -2.01 -4.25
C LEU A 21 7.25 -0.66 -3.89
N GLY A 22 6.40 0.36 -3.69
CA GLY A 22 6.79 1.65 -3.15
C GLY A 22 6.20 1.87 -1.76
N SER A 23 6.58 2.96 -1.10
CA SER A 23 5.99 3.37 0.19
C SER A 23 5.64 4.85 0.15
N THR A 24 4.57 5.25 0.83
CA THR A 24 4.25 6.67 1.04
C THR A 24 5.23 7.31 2.01
N LEU A 25 5.52 8.59 1.81
CA LEU A 25 6.31 9.35 2.78
C LEU A 25 5.52 9.61 4.06
N GLU A 26 4.20 9.73 3.93
CA GLU A 26 3.29 9.99 5.03
C GLU A 26 3.06 8.73 5.87
N HIS A 27 3.07 8.92 7.19
CA HIS A 27 2.52 7.98 8.15
C HIS A 27 1.01 8.25 8.30
N VAL A 28 0.20 7.22 8.16
CA VAL A 28 -1.27 7.31 8.26
C VAL A 28 -1.75 6.53 9.48
N GLU A 29 -2.58 7.16 10.30
CA GLU A 29 -3.35 6.50 11.35
C GLU A 29 -4.85 6.65 11.08
N VAL A 30 -5.59 5.54 11.09
CA VAL A 30 -7.04 5.53 10.86
C VAL A 30 -7.76 5.23 12.18
N PRO A 31 -8.67 6.10 12.66
CA PRO A 31 -9.43 5.83 13.89
C PRO A 31 -10.46 4.71 13.69
N SER A 32 -11.09 4.27 14.77
CA SER A 32 -12.03 3.13 14.75
C SER A 32 -13.33 3.38 13.98
N ASP A 33 -13.68 4.64 13.72
CA ASP A 33 -14.93 5.05 13.08
C ASP A 33 -14.77 5.50 11.62
N LEU A 34 -13.57 5.35 11.05
CA LEU A 34 -13.27 5.65 9.65
C LEU A 34 -12.67 4.44 8.95
N VAL A 35 -12.90 4.35 7.65
CA VAL A 35 -12.09 3.58 6.72
C VAL A 35 -11.50 4.54 5.70
N ALA A 36 -10.23 4.36 5.33
CA ALA A 36 -9.61 5.17 4.29
C ALA A 36 -9.50 4.37 2.98
N ARG A 37 -9.40 5.09 1.86
CA ARG A 37 -9.13 4.50 0.55
C ARG A 37 -8.01 5.26 -0.14
N LEU A 38 -6.93 4.55 -0.45
CA LEU A 38 -5.86 5.02 -1.32
C LEU A 38 -6.37 4.99 -2.76
N GLU A 39 -6.16 6.07 -3.49
CA GLU A 39 -6.63 6.26 -4.86
C GLU A 39 -5.51 6.82 -5.73
N GLY A 40 -5.48 6.35 -6.99
CA GLY A 40 -4.60 6.92 -8.01
C GLY A 40 -4.96 8.35 -8.38
N LYS A 41 -4.00 9.06 -8.98
CA LYS A 41 -4.25 10.37 -9.59
C LYS A 41 -4.57 10.20 -11.06
N SER A 42 -5.59 10.92 -11.55
CA SER A 42 -5.96 10.86 -12.98
C SER A 42 -4.78 11.20 -13.91
N SER A 43 -3.93 12.15 -13.53
CA SER A 43 -2.73 12.52 -14.30
C SER A 43 -1.76 11.35 -14.51
N LEU A 44 -1.61 10.49 -13.49
CA LEU A 44 -0.72 9.34 -13.53
C LEU A 44 -1.38 8.14 -14.22
N GLY A 45 -2.68 7.93 -13.99
CA GLY A 45 -3.44 6.92 -14.73
C GLY A 45 -3.44 7.16 -16.24
N ARG A 46 -3.43 8.42 -16.69
CA ARG A 46 -3.36 8.80 -18.12
C ARG A 46 -2.03 8.44 -18.80
N ILE A 47 -0.98 8.20 -18.05
CA ILE A 47 0.31 7.71 -18.57
C ILE A 47 0.50 6.21 -18.32
N GLY A 48 -0.51 5.51 -17.81
CA GLY A 48 -0.47 4.07 -17.55
C GLY A 48 0.22 3.67 -16.26
N LEU A 49 0.35 4.58 -15.27
CA LEU A 49 0.82 4.24 -13.94
C LEU A 49 -0.36 3.84 -13.03
N LEU A 50 -0.35 2.60 -12.55
CA LEU A 50 -1.25 2.11 -11.50
C LEU A 50 -0.50 2.14 -10.16
N ILE A 51 -1.17 2.51 -9.07
CA ILE A 51 -0.53 2.65 -7.74
C ILE A 51 -1.01 1.63 -6.70
N HIS A 52 -2.10 0.95 -7.00
CA HIS A 52 -2.58 -0.25 -6.33
C HIS A 52 -3.39 -1.05 -7.35
N SER A 53 -3.35 -2.38 -7.30
CA SER A 53 -4.14 -3.23 -8.19
C SER A 53 -5.35 -3.86 -7.49
N THR A 54 -5.26 -4.10 -6.18
CA THR A 54 -6.28 -4.91 -5.48
C THR A 54 -6.74 -4.30 -4.15
N ALA A 55 -5.82 -4.00 -3.22
CA ALA A 55 -6.16 -3.52 -1.89
C ALA A 55 -6.04 -1.99 -1.79
N GLY A 56 -7.15 -1.29 -2.08
CA GLY A 56 -7.22 0.17 -1.91
C GLY A 56 -7.61 0.63 -0.51
N TYR A 57 -8.17 -0.24 0.32
CA TYR A 57 -8.68 0.14 1.65
C TYR A 57 -7.56 0.17 2.70
N VAL A 58 -7.70 1.10 3.64
CA VAL A 58 -6.90 1.23 4.85
C VAL A 58 -7.86 1.09 6.04
N ASP A 59 -7.72 -0.01 6.76
CA ASP A 59 -8.69 -0.47 7.76
C ASP A 59 -8.73 0.41 9.03
N PRO A 60 -9.86 0.43 9.76
CA PRO A 60 -9.95 1.08 11.06
C PRO A 60 -8.89 0.55 12.04
N GLY A 61 -8.15 1.46 12.68
CA GLY A 61 -7.03 1.14 13.57
C GLY A 61 -5.69 0.91 12.89
N TRP A 62 -5.61 0.97 11.56
CA TRP A 62 -4.34 0.90 10.83
C TRP A 62 -3.40 2.06 11.23
N LYS A 63 -2.10 1.76 11.35
CA LYS A 63 -1.02 2.72 11.59
C LYS A 63 0.21 2.35 10.77
N GLY A 64 0.76 3.27 9.99
CA GLY A 64 2.00 3.04 9.25
C GLY A 64 2.11 3.82 7.95
N HIS A 65 3.20 3.57 7.23
CA HIS A 65 3.38 4.02 5.85
C HIS A 65 2.65 3.08 4.90
N LEU A 66 1.96 3.59 3.89
CA LEU A 66 1.19 2.76 2.97
C LEU A 66 2.11 2.15 1.90
N THR A 67 2.04 0.83 1.72
CA THR A 67 2.69 0.16 0.59
C THR A 67 1.92 0.47 -0.69
N LEU A 68 2.64 0.83 -1.75
CA LEU A 68 2.12 1.09 -3.09
C LEU A 68 2.50 -0.07 -4.01
N GLU A 69 1.56 -0.54 -4.81
CA GLU A 69 1.79 -1.55 -5.85
C GLU A 69 1.91 -0.83 -7.19
N LEU A 70 3.12 -0.40 -7.53
CA LEU A 70 3.37 0.46 -8.68
C LEU A 70 3.56 -0.40 -9.93
N SER A 71 2.66 -0.25 -10.91
CA SER A 71 2.71 -0.98 -12.17
C SER A 71 2.67 -0.05 -13.38
N ASN A 72 3.55 -0.27 -14.34
CA ASN A 72 3.51 0.43 -15.62
C ASN A 72 2.82 -0.43 -16.68
N VAL A 73 1.59 -0.07 -17.01
CA VAL A 73 0.77 -0.74 -18.05
C VAL A 73 0.83 -0.02 -19.41
N SER A 74 1.74 0.94 -19.56
CA SER A 74 1.98 1.63 -20.83
C SER A 74 3.12 0.97 -21.63
N ASN A 75 3.36 1.49 -22.84
CA ASN A 75 4.48 1.05 -23.70
C ASN A 75 5.74 1.91 -23.56
N PHE A 76 5.76 2.90 -22.65
CA PHE A 76 6.89 3.80 -22.42
C PHE A 76 7.38 3.71 -20.98
N PRO A 77 8.69 3.88 -20.72
CA PRO A 77 9.18 4.00 -19.35
C PRO A 77 8.55 5.20 -18.62
N ILE A 78 8.26 5.02 -17.33
CA ILE A 78 7.72 6.08 -16.47
C ILE A 78 8.77 6.43 -15.43
N THR A 79 9.17 7.70 -15.41
CA THR A 79 10.12 8.21 -14.42
C THR A 79 9.37 8.59 -13.14
N LEU A 80 9.69 7.91 -12.04
CA LEU A 80 9.23 8.23 -10.70
C LEU A 80 10.28 9.11 -10.02
N TYR A 81 9.83 10.16 -9.33
CA TYR A 81 10.71 11.08 -8.61
C TYR A 81 10.44 10.97 -7.12
N HIS A 82 11.48 11.05 -6.30
CA HIS A 82 11.32 11.11 -4.86
C HIS A 82 10.39 12.29 -4.49
N ARG A 83 9.49 12.07 -3.53
CA ARG A 83 8.49 13.05 -3.05
C ARG A 83 7.45 13.51 -4.08
N MET A 84 7.37 12.89 -5.27
CA MET A 84 6.29 13.21 -6.20
C MET A 84 4.93 12.82 -5.62
N LYS A 85 3.89 13.60 -5.94
CA LYS A 85 2.52 13.27 -5.54
C LYS A 85 2.05 12.04 -6.31
N ILE A 86 2.06 10.87 -5.69
CA ILE A 86 1.77 9.58 -6.33
C ILE A 86 0.29 9.16 -6.25
N GLY A 87 -0.42 9.59 -5.21
CA GLY A 87 -1.80 9.20 -4.96
C GLY A 87 -2.57 10.27 -4.20
N GLN A 88 -3.73 9.88 -3.71
CA GLN A 88 -4.58 10.64 -2.80
C GLN A 88 -5.33 9.67 -1.88
N ILE A 89 -5.73 10.14 -0.71
CA ILE A 89 -6.46 9.33 0.26
C ILE A 89 -7.83 9.96 0.54
N SER A 90 -8.88 9.14 0.50
CA SER A 90 -10.24 9.52 0.88
C SER A 90 -10.61 8.84 2.19
N PHE A 91 -11.31 9.54 3.08
CA PHE A 91 -11.81 8.98 4.33
C PHE A 91 -13.33 8.85 4.27
N LEU A 92 -13.83 7.68 4.65
CA LEU A 92 -15.24 7.36 4.71
C LEU A 92 -15.61 7.05 6.15
N LYS A 93 -16.66 7.70 6.63
CA LYS A 93 -17.19 7.44 7.97
C LYS A 93 -17.97 6.13 7.99
N LEU A 94 -17.67 5.27 8.96
CA LEU A 94 -18.43 4.05 9.20
C LEU A 94 -19.77 4.38 9.85
N THR A 95 -20.76 3.50 9.67
CA THR A 95 -22.07 3.63 10.33
C THR A 95 -21.97 3.49 11.84
N THR A 96 -21.03 2.65 12.31
CA THR A 96 -20.64 2.47 13.70
C THR A 96 -19.13 2.25 13.77
N PRO A 97 -18.46 2.55 14.91
CA PRO A 97 -17.07 2.17 15.10
C PRO A 97 -16.87 0.66 14.92
N ALA A 98 -15.72 0.24 14.40
CA ALA A 98 -15.36 -1.16 14.28
C ALA A 98 -15.06 -1.77 15.67
N ASP A 99 -15.67 -2.92 15.96
CA ASP A 99 -15.48 -3.63 17.23
C ASP A 99 -14.06 -4.20 17.36
N VAL A 100 -13.52 -4.71 16.25
CA VAL A 100 -12.19 -5.30 16.17
C VAL A 100 -11.34 -4.48 15.20
N LEU A 101 -10.26 -3.90 15.72
CA LEU A 101 -9.40 -2.99 14.97
C LEU A 101 -8.23 -3.71 14.31
N TYR A 102 -7.74 -3.16 13.21
CA TYR A 102 -6.50 -3.61 12.58
C TYR A 102 -5.34 -3.60 13.59
N GLY A 103 -4.52 -4.65 13.56
CA GLY A 103 -3.43 -4.87 14.51
C GLY A 103 -3.84 -5.59 15.79
N SER A 104 -5.13 -5.86 16.00
CA SER A 104 -5.58 -6.75 17.09
C SER A 104 -5.07 -8.18 16.87
N ALA A 105 -4.84 -8.90 17.97
CA ALA A 105 -4.43 -10.31 17.92
C ALA A 105 -5.50 -11.19 17.25
N GLU A 106 -6.78 -10.85 17.42
CA GLU A 106 -7.92 -11.57 16.84
C GLU A 106 -7.90 -11.56 15.30
N LEU A 107 -7.63 -10.40 14.68
CA LEU A 107 -7.57 -10.30 13.21
C LEU A 107 -6.30 -10.92 12.61
N GLY A 108 -5.26 -11.17 13.41
CA GLY A 108 -3.98 -11.67 12.89
C GLY A 108 -3.37 -10.73 11.84
N SER A 109 -3.59 -9.43 11.97
CA SER A 109 -3.13 -8.41 11.03
C SER A 109 -1.62 -8.46 10.81
N LYS A 110 -1.18 -8.44 9.55
CA LYS A 110 0.21 -8.75 9.18
C LYS A 110 1.12 -7.53 9.08
N TYR A 111 0.56 -6.35 8.86
CA TYR A 111 1.31 -5.19 8.38
C TYR A 111 1.20 -3.95 9.30
N GLN A 112 0.69 -4.12 10.51
CA GLN A 112 0.54 -3.02 11.47
C GLN A 112 1.91 -2.41 11.80
N GLY A 113 2.01 -1.07 11.74
CA GLY A 113 3.21 -0.31 12.09
C GLY A 113 4.32 -0.32 11.04
N GLN A 114 4.07 -0.78 9.81
CA GLN A 114 5.11 -0.85 8.77
C GLN A 114 5.71 0.53 8.43
N GLN A 115 7.03 0.54 8.23
CA GLN A 115 7.81 1.74 7.89
C GLN A 115 8.27 1.70 6.42
N ASP A 116 8.62 0.51 5.96
CA ASP A 116 9.11 0.23 4.62
C ASP A 116 8.05 -0.51 3.78
N PRO A 117 8.20 -0.59 2.44
CA PRO A 117 7.36 -1.41 1.58
C PRO A 117 7.57 -2.89 1.92
N THR A 118 6.89 -3.35 2.96
CA THR A 118 7.09 -4.67 3.56
C THR A 118 6.67 -5.76 2.57
N PRO A 119 7.54 -6.75 2.27
CA PRO A 119 7.17 -7.85 1.38
C PRO A 119 5.94 -8.61 1.89
N SER A 120 5.27 -9.29 0.96
CA SER A 120 4.08 -10.07 1.27
C SER A 120 4.34 -11.09 2.38
N LYS A 121 3.44 -11.12 3.37
CA LYS A 121 3.40 -12.09 4.46
C LYS A 121 2.30 -13.14 4.27
N VAL A 122 1.88 -13.39 3.02
CA VAL A 122 0.82 -14.35 2.70
C VAL A 122 1.14 -15.78 3.16
N HIS A 123 2.43 -16.15 3.25
CA HIS A 123 2.87 -17.45 3.74
C HIS A 123 2.38 -17.76 5.16
N LEU A 124 2.20 -16.74 6.03
CA LEU A 124 1.70 -16.91 7.40
C LEU A 124 0.26 -17.45 7.47
N ASP A 125 -0.50 -17.38 6.37
CA ASP A 125 -1.84 -18.00 6.30
C ASP A 125 -1.77 -19.53 6.19
N PHE A 126 -0.65 -20.06 5.69
CA PHE A 126 -0.47 -21.48 5.39
C PHE A 126 0.38 -22.22 6.43
N ASP A 127 1.16 -21.50 7.24
CA ASP A 127 1.99 -22.08 8.30
C ASP A 127 1.18 -22.62 9.50
N LYS A 128 -0.16 -22.42 9.50
CA LYS A 128 -1.08 -23.09 10.42
C LYS A 128 -1.34 -24.54 9.98
N THR A 129 -0.32 -25.39 10.01
CA THR A 129 -0.53 -26.84 10.15
C THR A 129 -0.99 -27.12 11.58
N GLU A 130 -2.29 -26.95 11.84
CA GLU A 130 -2.98 -27.72 12.87
C GLU A 130 -4.02 -28.62 12.21
N GLY A 131 -4.02 -29.88 12.62
CA GLY A 131 -4.65 -30.99 11.94
C GLY A 131 -6.16 -30.91 11.89
N HIS A 132 -6.68 -31.13 10.69
CA HIS A 132 -8.03 -31.67 10.50
C HIS A 132 -7.89 -33.06 9.89
N ALA A 133 -7.88 -34.05 10.78
CA ALA A 133 -8.33 -35.41 10.51
C ALA A 133 -9.86 -35.46 10.66
#